data_AF-A0A4U0VLE6-F1
#
_entry.id   AF-A0A4U0VLE6-F1
#
_cell.length_a   1.000
_cell.length_b   1.000
_cell.length_c   1.000
_cell.angle_alpha   90.00
_cell.angle_beta   90.00
_cell.angle_gamma   90.00
#
_symmetry.space_group_name_H-M   'P 1'
#
loop_
_entity.id
_entity.type
_entity.pdbx_description
1 polymer ?
#
loop_
_entity_poly.entity_id
_entity_poly.type
_entity_poly.pdbx_seq_one_letter_code
_entity_poly.pdbx_strand_id
1 'polypeptide(L)'
;MVFENQLPHLPDFGRTPIQTAIPMLTNTIDDLYPQEGNPPQGWSFGGFLTLKPAATGRGNHKLWWAGLANLYWWCDRERGVAGLIGSQILPFWDEKVLHQWHTCEKAVYDGLEKS
;
A
#
# COMPACT_ATOMS: atom_id res chain seq x y z
N MET A 1 12.66 13.92 4.56
CA MET A 1 12.69 13.59 3.11
C MET A 1 11.45 12.77 2.72
N VAL A 2 11.09 12.70 1.43
CA VAL A 2 9.86 12.00 0.95
C VAL A 2 9.80 10.51 1.32
N PHE A 3 10.94 9.84 1.53
CA PHE A 3 11.02 8.39 1.83
C PHE A 3 11.37 8.10 3.30
N GLU A 4 11.19 9.06 4.19
CA GLU A 4 11.46 8.91 5.62
C GLU A 4 10.16 8.88 6.41
N ASN A 5 10.13 8.08 7.48
CA ASN A 5 8.98 8.06 8.39
C ASN A 5 8.89 9.39 9.14
N GLN A 6 7.81 10.14 8.90
CA GLN A 6 7.52 11.42 9.55
C GLN A 6 6.72 11.24 10.85
N LEU A 7 6.16 10.05 11.09
CA LEU A 7 5.36 9.72 12.27
C LEU A 7 5.95 8.54 13.08
N PRO A 8 7.24 8.55 13.47
CA PRO A 8 7.84 7.43 14.19
C PRO A 8 7.24 7.20 15.59
N HIS A 9 6.60 8.21 16.16
CA HIS A 9 5.92 8.15 17.46
C HIS A 9 4.49 7.59 17.36
N LEU A 10 3.98 7.32 16.16
CA LEU A 10 2.65 6.73 15.90
C LEU A 10 2.79 5.45 15.03
N PRO A 11 3.42 4.39 15.54
CA PRO A 11 3.75 3.18 14.77
C PRO A 11 2.52 2.42 14.25
N ASP A 12 1.34 2.65 14.81
CA ASP A 12 0.10 1.96 14.43
C ASP A 12 -0.95 2.90 13.83
N PHE A 13 -0.53 4.09 13.36
CA PHE A 13 -1.46 5.09 12.82
C PHE A 13 -2.40 4.53 11.74
N GLY A 14 -1.87 3.79 10.76
CA GLY A 14 -2.64 3.19 9.66
C GLY A 14 -3.46 1.95 10.04
N ARG A 15 -3.36 1.46 11.27
CA ARG A 15 -4.20 0.37 11.81
C ARG A 15 -5.48 0.89 12.46
N THR A 16 -5.64 2.21 12.53
CA THR A 16 -6.89 2.81 12.99
C THR A 16 -7.96 2.58 11.92
N PRO A 17 -9.10 1.96 12.25
CA PRO A 17 -10.16 1.73 11.28
C PRO A 17 -10.67 3.04 10.66
N ILE A 18 -10.85 3.03 9.33
CA ILE A 18 -11.40 4.14 8.55
C ILE A 18 -12.84 3.80 8.20
N GLN A 19 -13.78 4.43 8.92
CA GLN A 19 -15.21 4.27 8.66
C GLN A 19 -15.62 5.00 7.38
N THR A 20 -16.47 4.37 6.57
CA THR A 20 -16.98 4.99 5.35
C THR A 20 -17.88 6.19 5.66
N ALA A 21 -17.60 7.33 5.02
CA ALA A 21 -18.47 8.50 5.07
C ALA A 21 -19.61 8.43 4.03
N ILE A 22 -19.35 7.78 2.89
CA ILE A 22 -20.29 7.63 1.77
C ILE A 22 -20.18 6.19 1.26
N PRO A 23 -21.08 5.28 1.67
CA PRO A 23 -20.98 3.85 1.37
C PRO A 23 -20.93 3.51 -0.12
N MET A 24 -21.53 4.34 -0.98
CA MET A 24 -21.47 4.14 -2.44
C MET A 24 -20.08 4.45 -3.04
N LEU A 25 -19.21 5.16 -2.31
CA LEU A 25 -17.89 5.57 -2.78
C LEU A 25 -16.74 4.81 -2.11
N THR A 26 -16.90 4.33 -0.88
CA THR A 26 -15.85 3.60 -0.16
C THR A 26 -16.44 2.57 0.79
N ASN A 27 -15.80 1.40 0.86
CA ASN A 27 -16.02 0.45 1.94
C ASN A 27 -15.30 0.94 3.22
N THR A 28 -15.68 0.38 4.36
CA THR A 28 -14.92 0.54 5.62
C THR A 28 -13.60 -0.22 5.53
N ILE A 29 -12.54 0.34 6.09
CA ILE A 29 -11.18 -0.21 6.09
C ILE A 29 -10.78 -0.48 7.53
N ASP A 30 -10.58 -1.75 7.91
CA ASP A 30 -10.20 -2.09 9.27
C ASP A 30 -8.70 -1.89 9.54
N ASP A 31 -7.85 -2.29 8.58
CA ASP A 31 -6.39 -2.09 8.59
C ASP A 31 -5.94 -1.71 7.18
N LEU A 32 -5.25 -0.59 7.04
CA LEU A 32 -4.82 -0.07 5.75
C LEU A 32 -3.76 -0.94 5.08
N TYR A 33 -2.94 -1.67 5.86
CA TYR A 33 -1.95 -2.59 5.32
C TYR A 33 -1.64 -3.73 6.30
N PRO A 34 -2.50 -4.75 6.35
CA PRO A 34 -2.32 -5.89 7.23
C PRO A 34 -1.07 -6.68 6.81
N GLN A 35 -0.25 -7.02 7.80
CA GLN A 35 0.96 -7.82 7.63
C GLN A 35 1.08 -8.81 8.79
N GLU A 36 1.57 -10.01 8.50
CA GLU A 36 1.83 -11.04 9.51
C GLU A 36 2.76 -10.51 10.61
N GLY A 37 2.45 -10.84 11.86
CA GLY A 37 3.22 -10.39 13.03
C GLY A 37 3.00 -8.92 13.40
N ASN A 38 2.10 -8.22 12.72
CA ASN A 38 1.71 -6.84 12.98
C ASN A 38 2.90 -5.86 13.16
N PRO A 39 3.81 -5.73 12.19
CA PRO A 39 4.91 -4.78 12.29
C PRO A 39 4.40 -3.32 12.32
N PRO A 40 5.22 -2.40 12.86
CA PRO A 40 4.96 -0.96 12.76
C PRO A 40 4.73 -0.51 11.31
N GLN A 41 3.80 0.41 11.14
CA GLN A 41 3.49 1.12 9.92
C GLN A 41 4.13 2.52 9.94
N GLY A 42 4.45 3.06 8.77
CA GLY A 42 5.10 4.36 8.63
C GLY A 42 4.29 5.29 7.74
N TRP A 43 4.53 6.59 7.91
CA TRP A 43 3.96 7.61 7.04
C TRP A 43 5.04 8.55 6.55
N SER A 44 4.96 8.94 5.29
CA SER A 44 5.83 9.98 4.74
C SER A 44 5.02 11.11 4.10
N PHE A 45 5.71 12.14 3.62
CA PHE A 45 5.06 13.19 2.82
C PHE A 45 4.56 12.71 1.44
N GLY A 46 4.85 11.47 1.05
CA GLY A 46 4.39 10.86 -0.19
C GLY A 46 3.27 9.82 -0.03
N GLY A 47 2.95 9.40 1.21
CA GLY A 47 1.93 8.38 1.46
C GLY A 47 2.35 7.38 2.53
N PHE A 48 1.83 6.16 2.44
CA PHE A 48 2.15 5.07 3.36
C PHE A 48 3.57 4.58 3.11
N LEU A 49 4.34 4.43 4.18
CA LEU A 49 5.70 3.90 4.14
C LEU A 49 5.73 2.50 4.76
N THR A 50 5.99 1.48 3.94
CA THR A 50 6.10 0.10 4.44
C THR A 50 7.42 -0.05 5.20
N LEU A 51 7.41 -0.21 6.52
CA LEU A 51 8.65 -0.28 7.33
C LEU A 51 9.31 -1.67 7.35
N LYS A 52 8.58 -2.70 6.90
CA LYS A 52 9.08 -4.07 6.72
C LYS A 52 8.85 -4.53 5.28
N PRO A 53 9.61 -5.52 4.77
CA PRO A 53 9.36 -6.06 3.45
C PRO A 53 7.94 -6.62 3.34
N ALA A 54 7.25 -6.33 2.24
CA ALA A 54 5.95 -6.89 1.95
C ALA A 54 6.06 -8.34 1.46
N ALA A 55 5.00 -9.12 1.65
CA ALA A 55 4.89 -10.48 1.11
C ALA A 55 4.96 -10.54 -0.43
N THR A 56 4.70 -9.42 -1.11
CA THR A 56 4.81 -9.25 -2.56
C THR A 56 6.27 -9.12 -3.05
N GLY A 57 7.24 -9.00 -2.14
CA GLY A 57 8.65 -8.76 -2.49
C GLY A 57 9.04 -7.28 -2.50
N ARG A 58 8.09 -6.34 -2.33
CA ARG A 58 8.40 -4.92 -2.12
C ARG A 58 9.26 -4.76 -0.87
N GLY A 59 10.36 -4.04 -1.00
CA GLY A 59 11.32 -3.85 0.09
C GLY A 59 10.75 -3.08 1.29
N ASN A 60 11.60 -2.89 2.30
CA ASN A 60 11.31 -1.98 3.40
C ASN A 60 11.56 -0.51 2.99
N HIS A 61 10.95 0.42 3.74
CA HIS A 61 10.98 1.86 3.50
C HIS A 61 10.55 2.26 2.08
N LYS A 62 9.58 1.55 1.51
CA LYS A 62 9.00 1.85 0.19
C LYS A 62 7.64 2.51 0.32
N LEU A 63 7.34 3.37 -0.63
CA LEU A 63 6.12 4.16 -0.63
C LEU A 63 5.04 3.50 -1.44
N TRP A 64 3.81 3.61 -0.96
CA TRP A 64 2.62 3.33 -1.74
C TRP A 64 1.47 4.21 -1.26
N TRP A 65 0.48 4.39 -2.14
CA TRP A 65 -0.77 5.05 -1.75
C TRP A 65 -1.91 4.60 -2.66
N ALA A 66 -3.10 5.11 -2.37
CA ALA A 66 -4.31 4.74 -3.07
C ALA A 66 -5.15 5.95 -3.49
N GLY A 67 -6.06 5.71 -4.45
CA GLY A 67 -7.04 6.68 -4.94
C GLY A 67 -8.42 6.07 -5.08
N LEU A 68 -9.44 6.93 -5.02
CA LEU A 68 -10.86 6.55 -4.82
C LEU A 68 -11.37 5.48 -5.80
N ALA A 69 -11.03 5.57 -7.09
CA ALA A 69 -11.48 4.60 -8.10
C ALA A 69 -10.68 3.27 -8.05
N ASN A 70 -10.36 2.78 -6.84
CA ASN A 70 -9.47 1.66 -6.59
C ASN A 70 -8.16 1.77 -7.40
N LEU A 71 -7.48 2.91 -7.23
CA LEU A 71 -6.16 3.18 -7.80
C LEU A 71 -5.11 2.83 -6.74
N TYR A 72 -4.06 2.09 -7.08
CA TYR A 72 -2.98 1.74 -6.16
C TYR A 72 -1.63 1.90 -6.84
N TRP A 73 -0.75 2.74 -6.29
CA TRP A 73 0.61 2.93 -6.80
C TRP A 73 1.65 2.62 -5.75
N TRP A 74 2.85 2.23 -6.19
CA TRP A 74 4.01 2.02 -5.33
C TRP A 74 5.30 2.47 -6.01
N CYS A 75 6.32 2.76 -5.21
CA CYS A 75 7.63 3.19 -5.68
C CYS A 75 8.75 2.57 -4.83
N ASP A 76 9.66 1.87 -5.50
CA ASP A 76 10.87 1.29 -4.94
C ASP A 76 12.11 1.81 -5.70
N ARG A 77 12.70 2.87 -5.16
CA ARG A 77 13.86 3.55 -5.75
C ARG A 77 15.14 2.71 -5.72
N GLU A 78 15.28 1.80 -4.76
CA GLU A 78 16.49 0.99 -4.64
C GLU A 78 16.53 -0.09 -5.72
N ARG A 79 15.38 -0.69 -6.02
CA ARG A 79 15.24 -1.65 -7.13
C ARG A 79 14.93 -0.97 -8.47
N GLY A 80 14.81 0.36 -8.51
CA GLY A 80 14.55 1.12 -9.74
C GLY A 80 13.18 0.85 -10.37
N VAL A 81 12.18 0.47 -9.58
CA VAL A 81 10.86 0.04 -10.06
C VAL A 81 9.73 0.85 -9.40
N ALA A 82 8.67 1.11 -10.16
CA ALA A 82 7.42 1.67 -9.67
C ALA A 82 6.26 1.02 -10.44
N GLY A 83 5.06 1.10 -9.88
CA GLY A 83 3.88 0.57 -10.54
C GLY A 83 2.60 1.29 -10.14
N LEU A 84 1.58 1.09 -10.95
CA LEU A 84 0.23 1.59 -10.77
C LEU A 84 -0.77 0.54 -11.27
N ILE A 85 -1.73 0.20 -10.42
CA ILE A 85 -2.98 -0.44 -10.82
C ILE A 85 -4.04 0.65 -10.89
N GLY A 86 -4.59 0.84 -12.09
CA GLY A 86 -5.67 1.77 -12.32
C GLY A 86 -6.95 1.02 -12.67
N SER A 87 -7.99 1.19 -11.86
CA SER A 87 -9.34 0.73 -12.18
C SER A 87 -10.29 1.92 -12.32
N GLN A 88 -11.55 1.64 -12.63
CA GLN A 88 -12.66 2.60 -12.57
C GLN A 88 -13.82 2.00 -11.76
N ILE A 89 -13.48 1.30 -10.67
CA ILE A 89 -14.40 0.54 -9.84
C ILE A 89 -14.68 1.30 -8.55
N LEU A 90 -15.95 1.30 -8.14
CA LEU A 90 -16.43 1.73 -6.83
C LEU A 90 -17.32 0.62 -6.23
N PRO A 91 -17.43 0.55 -4.89
CA PRO A 91 -16.76 1.40 -3.90
C PRO A 91 -15.25 1.17 -3.79
N PHE A 92 -14.51 2.17 -3.31
CA PHE A 92 -13.09 2.06 -2.92
C PHE A 92 -12.90 0.95 -1.89
N TRP A 93 -11.70 0.36 -1.88
CA TRP A 93 -11.36 -0.80 -1.07
C TRP A 93 -12.13 -2.05 -1.53
N ASP A 94 -12.20 -2.24 -2.84
CA ASP A 94 -12.75 -3.44 -3.47
C ASP A 94 -11.75 -4.61 -3.32
N GLU A 95 -12.22 -5.72 -2.77
CA GLU A 95 -11.39 -6.89 -2.48
C GLU A 95 -10.71 -7.48 -3.73
N LYS A 96 -11.41 -7.48 -4.87
CA LYS A 96 -10.87 -8.03 -6.11
C LYS A 96 -9.77 -7.15 -6.67
N VAL A 97 -9.93 -5.82 -6.59
CA VAL A 97 -8.87 -4.90 -7.02
C VAL A 97 -7.66 -4.94 -6.07
N LEU A 98 -7.88 -5.05 -4.76
CA LEU A 98 -6.81 -5.27 -3.78
C LEU A 98 -6.02 -6.55 -4.09
N HIS A 99 -6.73 -7.66 -4.33
CA HIS A 99 -6.09 -8.92 -4.72
C HIS A 99 -5.27 -8.76 -6.02
N GLN A 100 -5.81 -8.06 -7.02
CA GLN A 100 -5.09 -7.81 -8.27
C GLN A 100 -3.85 -6.95 -8.06
N TRP A 101 -3.91 -5.95 -7.18
CA TRP A 101 -2.74 -5.15 -6.82
C TRP A 101 -1.63 -5.99 -6.20
N HIS A 102 -1.94 -6.82 -5.20
CA HIS A 102 -0.95 -7.71 -4.61
C HIS A 102 -0.34 -8.69 -5.61
N THR A 103 -1.18 -9.29 -6.47
CA THR A 103 -0.74 -10.25 -7.49
C THR A 103 0.16 -9.58 -8.54
N CYS A 104 -0.21 -8.41 -9.04
CA CYS A 104 0.61 -7.65 -10.00
C CYS A 104 1.94 -7.20 -9.38
N GLU A 105 1.90 -6.65 -8.17
CA GLU A 105 3.12 -6.23 -7.47
C GLU A 105 4.06 -7.41 -7.28
N LYS A 106 3.54 -8.56 -6.84
CA LYS A 106 4.33 -9.80 -6.71
C LYS A 106 4.94 -10.23 -8.05
N ALA A 107 4.16 -10.25 -9.12
CA ALA A 107 4.66 -10.65 -10.43
C ALA A 107 5.80 -9.75 -10.94
N VAL A 108 5.72 -8.43 -10.67
CA VAL A 108 6.80 -7.49 -10.99
C VAL A 108 8.08 -7.86 -10.23
N TYR A 109 7.99 -8.05 -8.91
CA TYR A 109 9.18 -8.37 -8.10
C TYR A 109 9.76 -9.76 -8.40
N ASP A 110 8.92 -10.78 -8.63
CA ASP A 110 9.36 -12.12 -9.05
C ASP A 110 10.07 -12.09 -10.42
N GLY A 111 9.72 -11.14 -11.30
CA GLY A 111 10.38 -10.92 -12.58
C GLY A 111 11.75 -10.25 -12.48
N LEU A 112 11.90 -9.32 -11.52
CA LEU A 112 13.18 -8.64 -11.26
C LEU A 112 14.25 -9.59 -10.73
N GLU A 113 13.89 -10.62 -9.97
CA GLU A 113 14.84 -11.61 -9.44
C GLU A 113 15.40 -12.56 -10.51
N LYS A 114 14.75 -12.64 -11.67
CA LYS A 114 15.15 -13.51 -12.79
C LYS A 114 15.99 -12.80 -13.86
N SER A 115 16.20 -11.49 -13.71
CA SER A 115 16.90 -10.62 -14.66
C SER A 115 18.34 -10.39 -14.23
#